data_AF-A0A2T0UAF3-F1
#
_entry.id   AF-A0A2T0UAF3-F1
#
_cell.length_a   1.000
_cell.length_b   1.000
_cell.length_c   1.000
_cell.angle_alpha   90.00
_cell.angle_beta   90.00
_cell.angle_gamma   90.00
#
_symmetry.space_group_name_H-M   'P 1'
#
loop_
_entity.id
_entity.type
_entity.pdbx_description
1 polymer ?
#
loop_
_entity_poly.entity_id
_entity_poly.type
_entity_poly.pdbx_seq_one_letter_code
_entity_poly.pdbx_strand_id
1 'polypeptide(L)' 'EADVLVVNDWEAVGFGHDTDAEREYAAAIAETLLERKLNRHNRNRQEVR' A
#
# COMPACT_ATOMS: atom_id res chain seq x y z
N GLU A 1 -7.33 38.73 2.13
CA GLU A 1 -7.19 37.33 1.67
C GLU A 1 -6.73 36.55 2.89
N ALA A 2 -7.53 35.58 3.36
CA ALA A 2 -7.25 34.85 4.59
C ALA A 2 -6.72 33.47 4.20
N ASP A 3 -5.45 33.22 4.53
CA ASP A 3 -4.78 31.95 4.25
C ASP A 3 -5.48 30.81 5.01
N VAL A 4 -5.96 29.81 4.27
CA VAL A 4 -6.59 28.60 4.83
C VAL A 4 -5.48 27.60 5.14
N LEU A 5 -5.18 27.41 6.42
CA LEU A 5 -4.31 26.35 6.89
C LEU A 5 -5.12 25.07 7.07
N VAL A 6 -5.03 24.15 6.11
CA VAL A 6 -5.64 22.81 6.24
C VAL A 6 -4.74 21.97 7.14
N VAL A 7 -5.11 21.86 8.42
CA VAL A 7 -4.48 20.93 9.36
C VAL A 7 -5.18 19.59 9.23
N ASN A 8 -4.42 18.57 8.87
CA ASN A 8 -4.97 17.24 8.61
C ASN A 8 -5.11 16.47 9.94
N ASP A 9 -6.31 16.48 10.53
CA ASP A 9 -6.60 15.85 11.84
C ASP A 9 -7.07 14.39 11.70
N TRP A 10 -6.31 13.55 10.98
CA TRP A 10 -6.65 12.12 10.86
C TRP A 10 -6.18 11.38 12.11
N GLU A 11 -7.14 11.02 12.96
CA GLU A 11 -6.94 10.08 14.06
C GLU A 11 -7.14 8.64 13.57
N ALA A 12 -6.18 7.76 13.85
CA ALA A 12 -6.29 6.35 13.45
C ALA A 12 -7.33 5.63 14.33
N VAL A 13 -8.53 5.42 13.78
CA VAL A 13 -9.70 4.88 14.51
C VAL A 13 -9.62 3.37 14.79
N GLY A 14 -8.63 2.67 14.24
CA GLY A 14 -8.42 1.24 14.49
C GLY A 14 -7.43 0.59 13.51
N PHE A 15 -6.82 -0.51 13.93
CA PHE A 15 -5.93 -1.33 13.10
C PHE A 15 -6.46 -2.76 13.08
N GLY A 16 -6.59 -3.36 11.90
CA GLY A 16 -7.07 -4.72 11.73
C GLY A 16 -7.94 -4.88 10.49
N HIS A 17 -8.53 -6.06 10.36
CA HIS A 17 -9.58 -6.35 9.38
C HIS A 17 -10.89 -6.50 10.14
N ASP A 18 -11.94 -5.81 9.71
CA ASP A 18 -13.25 -5.85 10.35
C ASP A 18 -13.93 -7.22 10.11
N THR A 19 -13.52 -7.91 9.03
CA THR A 19 -13.99 -9.26 8.67
C THR A 19 -12.91 -10.17 8.09
N ASP A 20 -13.17 -11.49 8.10
CA ASP A 20 -12.32 -12.49 7.42
C ASP A 20 -12.17 -12.20 5.91
N ALA A 21 -13.25 -11.70 5.28
CA ALA A 21 -13.24 -11.33 3.87
C ALA A 21 -12.26 -10.19 3.60
N GLU A 22 -12.26 -9.15 4.44
CA GLU A 22 -11.32 -8.03 4.31
C GLU A 22 -9.86 -8.46 4.50
N ARG A 23 -9.60 -9.41 5.42
CA ARG A 23 -8.26 -9.99 5.58
C ARG A 23 -7.80 -10.70 4.31
N GLU A 24 -8.67 -11.50 3.71
CA GLU A 24 -8.36 -12.23 2.48
C GLU A 24 -8.10 -11.27 1.31
N TYR A 25 -8.93 -10.24 1.14
CA TYR A 25 -8.70 -9.21 0.14
C TYR A 25 -7.38 -8.46 0.34
N ALA A 26 -7.07 -8.08 1.58
CA ALA A 26 -5.82 -7.41 1.90
C ALA A 26 -4.61 -8.30 1.60
N ALA A 27 -4.68 -9.60 1.90
CA ALA A 27 -3.65 -10.57 1.58
C ALA A 27 -3.42 -10.68 0.06
N ALA A 28 -4.49 -10.81 -0.72
CA ALA A 28 -4.40 -10.89 -2.19
C ALA A 28 -3.77 -9.63 -2.82
N ILE A 29 -4.09 -8.45 -2.29
CA ILE A 29 -3.48 -7.18 -2.73
C ILE A 29 -1.98 -7.18 -2.39
N ALA A 30 -1.61 -7.59 -1.18
CA ALA A 30 -0.23 -7.63 -0.74
C ALA A 30 0.62 -8.59 -1.60
N GLU A 31 0.10 -9.77 -1.91
CA GLU A 31 0.73 -10.75 -2.81
C GLU A 31 0.95 -10.16 -4.21
N THR A 32 -0.07 -9.53 -4.78
CA THR A 32 0.02 -8.89 -6.11
C THR A 32 1.09 -7.79 -6.13
N LEU A 33 1.18 -6.99 -5.06
CA LEU A 33 2.18 -5.93 -4.95
C LEU A 33 3.59 -6.50 -4.81
N LEU A 34 3.76 -7.58 -4.06
CA LEU A 34 5.03 -8.27 -3.89
C LEU A 34 5.52 -8.84 -5.23
N GLU A 35 4.66 -9.51 -5.98
CA GLU A 35 5.00 -10.04 -7.31
C GLU A 35 5.45 -8.94 -8.27
N ARG A 36 4.73 -7.82 -8.31
CA ARG A 36 5.11 -6.65 -9.13
C ARG A 36 6.47 -6.11 -8.74
N LYS A 37 6.77 -6.05 -7.44
CA LYS A 37 8.06 -5.57 -6.93
C LYS A 37 9.21 -6.51 -7.31
N LEU A 38 9.01 -7.82 -7.16
CA LEU A 38 10.00 -8.83 -7.54
C LEU A 38 10.26 -8.83 -9.05
N ASN A 39 9.21 -8.76 -9.87
CA ASN A 39 9.33 -8.71 -11.32
C ASN A 39 10.07 -7.46 -11.80
N ARG A 40 9.80 -6.30 -11.19
CA ARG A 40 10.55 -5.06 -11.47
C ARG A 40 12.03 -5.20 -11.08
N HIS A 41 12.31 -5.76 -9.91
CA HIS A 41 13.69 -5.99 -9.47
C HIS A 41 14.44 -6.92 -10.41
N ASN A 42 13.81 -8.01 -10.87
CA ASN A 42 14.41 -8.97 -11.78
C ASN A 42 14.72 -8.36 -13.15
N ARG A 43 13.82 -7.50 -13.67
CA ARG A 43 14.05 -6.76 -14.92
C ARG A 43 15.28 -5.86 -14.82
N ASN A 44 15.36 -5.05 -13.77
CA ASN A 44 16.50 -4.17 -13.54
C ASN A 44 17.81 -4.95 -13.38
N ARG A 45 17.77 -6.16 -12.80
CA ARG A 45 18.96 -7.01 -12.62
C ARG A 45 19.46 -7.63 -13.93
N GLN A 46 18.59 -7.77 -14.94
CA GLN A 46 18.97 -8.26 -16.26
C GLN A 46 19.54 -7.14 -17.14
N GLU A 47 19.07 -5.90 -17.00
CA GLU A 47 19.56 -4.75 -17.80
C GLU A 47 20.95 -4.24 -17.37
N VAL A 48 21.42 -4.60 -16.17
CA VAL A 48 22.73 -4.18 -15.62
C VAL A 48 23.85 -5.19 -15.92
N ARG A 49 23.56 -6.30 -16.61
CA ARG A 49 24.54 -7.32 -17.05
C ARG A 49 24.89 -7.14 -18.52
#